data_AF-A0A7X7HB20-F1
#
_entry.id   AF-A0A7X7HB20-F1
#
_cell.length_a   1.000
_cell.length_b   1.000
_cell.length_c   1.000
_cell.angle_alpha   90.00
_cell.angle_beta   90.00
_cell.angle_gamma   90.00
#
_symmetry.space_group_name_H-M   'P 1'
#
loop_
_entity.id
_entity.type
_entity.pdbx_description
1 polymer ?
#
loop_
_entity_poly.entity_id
_entity_poly.type
_entity_poly.pdbx_seq_one_letter_code
_entity_poly.pdbx_strand_id
1 'polypeptide(L)'
;MKIRKEIAAIVVAAMMFPAMGASCARQPSSARSEKIIKSHFKKYGKKFKQSDYNSNPVEKVEVISQQEIHKKLVAIEAFITLKDGTVKLIHATVERGPVGWRFVSWENAG
;
A
#
# COMPACT_ATOMS: atom_id res chain seq x y z
N MET A 1 -36.43 32.86 -9.08
CA MET A 1 -35.33 32.73 -8.08
C MET A 1 -35.38 31.41 -7.28
N LYS A 2 -35.78 30.28 -7.89
CA LYS A 2 -35.89 28.95 -7.23
C LYS A 2 -34.69 28.02 -7.50
N ILE A 3 -34.08 28.15 -8.69
CA ILE A 3 -33.00 27.26 -9.19
C ILE A 3 -31.72 27.34 -8.34
N ARG A 4 -31.40 28.51 -7.77
CA ARG A 4 -30.17 28.70 -6.98
C ARG A 4 -30.17 27.98 -5.62
N LYS A 5 -31.35 27.68 -5.06
CA LYS A 5 -31.47 26.98 -3.77
C LYS A 5 -31.28 25.46 -3.91
N GLU A 6 -31.77 24.88 -5.01
CA GLU A 6 -31.61 23.46 -5.36
C GLU A 6 -30.14 23.12 -5.65
N ILE A 7 -29.44 23.97 -6.40
CA ILE A 7 -28.01 23.76 -6.72
C ILE A 7 -27.15 23.83 -5.46
N ALA A 8 -27.46 24.73 -4.52
CA ALA A 8 -26.74 24.83 -3.25
C ALA A 8 -26.95 23.57 -2.39
N ALA A 9 -28.16 23.01 -2.37
CA ALA A 9 -28.47 21.78 -1.62
C ALA A 9 -27.69 20.56 -2.17
N ILE A 10 -27.55 20.45 -3.49
CA ILE A 10 -26.80 19.36 -4.14
C ILE A 10 -25.29 19.47 -3.84
N VAL A 11 -24.72 20.68 -3.83
CA VAL A 11 -23.29 20.89 -3.52
C VAL A 11 -23.00 20.58 -2.04
N VAL A 12 -23.89 20.93 -1.12
CA VAL A 12 -23.75 20.60 0.31
C VAL A 12 -23.89 19.09 0.56
N ALA A 13 -24.81 18.41 -0.13
CA ALA A 13 -24.96 16.96 -0.05
C ALA A 13 -23.73 16.22 -0.62
N ALA A 14 -23.14 16.70 -1.70
CA ALA A 14 -21.93 16.11 -2.29
C ALA A 14 -20.68 16.27 -1.40
N MET A 15 -20.61 17.30 -0.56
CA MET A 15 -19.50 17.52 0.39
C MET A 15 -19.62 16.70 1.68
N MET A 16 -20.81 16.20 2.04
CA MET A 16 -21.02 15.40 3.26
C MET A 16 -20.70 13.91 3.11
N PHE A 17 -20.53 13.40 1.88
CA PHE A 17 -20.37 11.97 1.62
C PHE A 17 -18.94 11.35 1.60
N PRO A 18 -17.80 12.05 1.79
CA PRO A 18 -16.50 11.36 1.80
C PRO A 18 -16.04 10.90 3.20
N ALA A 19 -16.89 10.92 4.25
CA ALA A 19 -16.45 10.63 5.62
C ALA A 19 -16.56 9.16 6.07
N MET A 20 -17.31 8.30 5.37
CA MET A 20 -17.60 6.94 5.88
C MET A 20 -16.53 5.87 5.57
N GLY A 21 -15.41 6.23 4.94
CA GLY A 21 -14.36 5.28 4.53
C GLY A 21 -13.11 5.25 5.42
N ALA A 22 -12.99 6.12 6.42
CA ALA A 22 -11.82 6.17 7.30
C ALA A 22 -11.93 5.07 8.38
N SER A 23 -11.91 3.80 7.94
CA SER A 23 -11.67 2.68 8.84
C SER A 23 -10.38 2.97 9.61
N CYS A 24 -10.49 3.09 10.93
CA CYS A 24 -9.40 3.14 11.91
C CYS A 24 -8.68 1.78 11.97
N ALA A 25 -8.33 1.22 10.82
CA ALA A 25 -7.62 -0.04 10.73
C ALA A 25 -6.23 0.16 11.33
N ARG A 26 -6.00 -0.52 12.45
CA ARG A 26 -4.75 -0.46 13.22
C ARG A 26 -3.56 -0.98 12.40
N GLN A 27 -3.84 -1.87 11.44
CA GLN A 27 -2.92 -2.41 10.45
C GLN A 27 -3.54 -2.32 9.04
N PRO A 28 -2.74 -2.25 7.95
CA PRO A 28 -3.26 -2.38 6.60
C PRO A 28 -3.78 -3.79 6.35
N SER A 29 -4.82 -3.96 5.54
CA SER A 29 -5.23 -5.29 5.07
C SER A 29 -4.15 -5.92 4.18
N SER A 30 -4.14 -7.25 4.05
CA SER A 30 -3.19 -7.99 3.19
C SER A 30 -3.19 -7.45 1.76
N ALA A 31 -4.36 -7.27 1.15
CA ALA A 31 -4.48 -6.71 -0.20
C ALA A 31 -3.92 -5.27 -0.31
N ARG A 32 -3.99 -4.49 0.77
CA ARG A 32 -3.39 -3.15 0.80
C ARG A 32 -1.86 -3.26 0.92
N SER A 33 -1.37 -4.15 1.76
CA SER A 33 0.05 -4.45 1.93
C SER A 33 0.69 -4.92 0.63
N GLU A 34 0.07 -5.87 -0.08
CA GLU A 34 0.52 -6.32 -1.40
C GLU A 34 0.66 -5.16 -2.39
N LYS A 35 -0.36 -4.29 -2.47
CA LYS A 35 -0.33 -3.12 -3.36
C LYS A 35 0.81 -2.15 -2.99
N ILE A 36 1.05 -1.93 -1.71
CA ILE A 36 2.12 -1.05 -1.22
C ILE A 36 3.49 -1.64 -1.59
N ILE A 37 3.71 -2.92 -1.29
CA ILE A 37 4.95 -3.65 -1.58
C ILE A 37 5.21 -3.69 -3.10
N LYS A 38 4.22 -4.10 -3.89
CA LYS A 38 4.34 -4.16 -5.36
C LYS A 38 4.62 -2.79 -5.96
N SER A 39 3.98 -1.74 -5.46
CA SER A 39 4.25 -0.35 -5.89
C SER A 39 5.67 0.09 -5.56
N HIS A 40 6.17 -0.27 -4.37
CA HIS A 40 7.55 0.01 -3.96
C HIS A 40 8.54 -0.66 -4.91
N PHE A 41 8.47 -1.98 -5.10
CA PHE A 41 9.43 -2.70 -5.96
C PHE A 41 9.36 -2.26 -7.43
N LYS A 42 8.18 -1.90 -7.93
CA LYS A 42 8.05 -1.30 -9.26
C LYS A 42 8.81 0.03 -9.38
N LYS A 43 8.75 0.88 -8.35
CA LYS A 43 9.53 2.14 -8.32
C LYS A 43 11.01 1.89 -8.10
N TYR A 44 11.35 0.93 -7.24
CA TYR A 44 12.72 0.54 -6.93
C TYR A 44 13.45 0.04 -8.18
N GLY A 45 12.90 -0.93 -8.91
CA GLY A 45 13.51 -1.43 -10.15
C GLY A 45 13.67 -0.32 -11.20
N LYS A 46 12.69 0.58 -11.32
CA LYS A 46 12.82 1.75 -12.21
C LYS A 46 13.99 2.65 -11.84
N LYS A 47 14.25 2.86 -10.55
CA LYS A 47 15.32 3.70 -10.01
C LYS A 47 16.69 3.02 -10.12
N PHE A 48 16.76 1.72 -9.83
CA PHE A 48 18.00 0.94 -9.78
C PHE A 48 18.03 -0.09 -10.92
N LYS A 49 18.55 0.35 -12.08
CA LYS A 49 18.53 -0.44 -13.33
C LYS A 49 19.29 -1.77 -13.26
N GLN A 50 20.31 -1.84 -12.41
CA GLN A 50 21.13 -3.04 -12.22
C GLN A 50 20.51 -4.02 -11.22
N SER A 51 19.40 -3.68 -10.58
CA SER A 51 18.74 -4.58 -9.62
C SER A 51 17.93 -5.67 -10.32
N ASP A 52 17.82 -6.84 -9.68
CA ASP A 52 16.96 -7.95 -10.13
C ASP A 52 15.53 -7.48 -10.39
N TYR A 53 15.02 -6.53 -9.59
CA TYR A 53 13.65 -6.03 -9.71
C TYR A 53 13.41 -5.15 -10.94
N ASN A 54 14.47 -4.70 -11.63
CA ASN A 54 14.35 -4.05 -12.94
C ASN A 54 14.30 -5.09 -14.07
N SER A 55 15.21 -6.06 -14.05
CA SER A 55 15.31 -7.13 -15.07
C SER A 55 14.13 -8.10 -15.00
N ASN A 56 13.79 -8.53 -13.78
CA ASN A 56 12.71 -9.45 -13.45
C ASN A 56 11.75 -8.74 -12.47
N PRO A 57 10.81 -7.92 -12.98
CA PRO A 57 9.85 -7.20 -12.13
C PRO A 57 9.03 -8.15 -11.25
N VAL A 58 8.61 -7.65 -10.08
CA VAL A 58 7.70 -8.38 -9.19
C VAL A 58 6.35 -8.59 -9.88
N GLU A 59 5.97 -9.85 -10.05
CA GLU A 59 4.71 -10.29 -10.61
C GLU A 59 3.64 -10.44 -9.52
N LYS A 60 3.97 -11.17 -8.45
CA LYS A 60 3.04 -11.49 -7.35
C LYS A 60 3.65 -11.14 -6.01
N VAL A 61 2.80 -10.76 -5.07
CA VAL A 61 3.14 -10.55 -3.66
C VAL A 61 2.12 -11.33 -2.84
N GLU A 62 2.58 -12.14 -1.89
CA GLU A 62 1.74 -12.92 -1.00
C GLU A 62 2.13 -12.60 0.44
N VAL A 63 1.21 -12.00 1.19
CA VAL A 63 1.43 -11.63 2.59
C VAL A 63 1.20 -12.86 3.47
N ILE A 64 2.23 -13.22 4.23
CA ILE A 64 2.22 -14.37 5.14
C ILE A 64 1.73 -13.93 6.52
N SER A 65 2.35 -12.87 7.05
CA SER A 65 2.08 -12.38 8.38
C SER A 65 2.15 -10.85 8.44
N GLN A 66 1.40 -10.27 9.38
CA GLN A 66 1.40 -8.83 9.65
C GLN A 66 1.41 -8.62 11.16
N GLN A 67 2.42 -7.91 11.65
CA GLN A 67 2.58 -7.64 13.08
C GLN A 67 2.77 -6.15 13.33
N GLU A 68 1.98 -5.59 14.26
CA GLU A 68 2.19 -4.21 14.69
C GLU A 68 3.39 -4.17 15.62
N ILE A 69 4.45 -3.50 15.19
CA ILE A 69 5.65 -3.29 16.01
C ILE A 69 5.40 -2.14 16.99
N HIS A 70 4.79 -1.06 16.47
CA HIS A 70 4.45 0.14 17.23
C HIS A 70 3.19 0.79 16.64
N LYS A 71 2.61 1.76 17.37
CA LYS A 71 1.49 2.55 16.85
C LYS A 71 1.85 3.11 15.47
N LYS A 72 1.02 2.80 14.47
CA LYS A 72 1.20 3.19 13.07
C LYS A 72 2.38 2.52 12.35
N LEU A 73 3.06 1.53 12.92
CA LEU A 73 4.21 0.84 12.32
C LEU A 73 3.98 -0.67 12.33
N VAL A 74 4.01 -1.28 11.15
CA VAL A 74 3.66 -2.68 10.94
C VAL A 74 4.76 -3.38 10.17
N ALA A 75 5.27 -4.48 10.72
CA ALA A 75 6.07 -5.46 10.01
C ALA A 75 5.15 -6.36 9.17
N ILE A 76 5.59 -6.64 7.95
CA ILE A 76 4.90 -7.51 7.00
C ILE A 76 5.93 -8.50 6.49
N GLU A 77 5.62 -9.77 6.66
CA GLU A 77 6.35 -10.86 6.04
C GLU A 77 5.62 -11.26 4.76
N ALA A 78 6.33 -11.33 3.65
CA ALA A 78 5.72 -11.62 2.36
C ALA A 78 6.65 -12.40 1.42
N PHE A 79 6.07 -13.27 0.61
CA PHE A 79 6.73 -13.78 -0.58
C PHE A 79 6.53 -12.83 -1.75
N ILE A 80 7.61 -12.56 -2.49
CA ILE A 80 7.55 -11.89 -3.78
C ILE A 80 7.95 -12.87 -4.87
N THR A 81 7.11 -13.01 -5.89
CA THR A 81 7.40 -13.79 -7.09
C THR A 81 7.79 -12.82 -8.19
N LEU A 82 8.99 -13.01 -8.75
CA LEU A 82 9.47 -12.27 -9.91
C LEU A 82 8.97 -12.93 -11.20
N LYS A 83 9.00 -12.19 -12.30
CA LYS A 83 8.58 -12.68 -13.62
C LYS A 83 9.34 -13.90 -14.15
N ASP A 84 10.55 -14.14 -13.66
CA ASP A 84 11.35 -15.32 -14.01
C ASP A 84 10.97 -16.57 -13.18
N GLY A 85 9.98 -16.44 -12.29
CA GLY A 85 9.55 -17.49 -11.37
C GLY A 85 10.31 -17.51 -10.05
N THR A 86 11.35 -16.68 -9.88
CA THR A 86 12.10 -16.60 -8.63
C THR A 86 11.19 -16.12 -7.49
N VAL A 87 11.18 -16.86 -6.38
CA VAL A 87 10.46 -16.49 -5.17
C VAL A 87 11.45 -16.03 -4.11
N LYS A 88 11.21 -14.87 -3.49
CA LYS A 88 12.03 -14.35 -2.39
C LYS A 88 11.14 -14.07 -1.19
N LEU A 89 11.58 -14.46 0.00
CA LEU A 89 10.95 -14.04 1.26
C LEU A 89 11.52 -12.68 1.67
N ILE A 90 10.64 -11.74 2.02
CA ILE A 90 11.03 -10.42 2.48
C ILE A 90 10.36 -10.06 3.80
N HIS A 91 11.06 -9.26 4.60
CA HIS A 91 10.47 -8.49 5.69
C HIS A 91 10.34 -7.05 5.23
N ALA A 92 9.12 -6.53 5.20
CA ALA A 92 8.83 -5.15 4.85
C ALA A 92 8.24 -4.41 6.06
N THR A 93 8.63 -3.15 6.23
CA THR A 93 8.02 -2.28 7.23
C THR A 93 7.16 -1.24 6.54
N VAL A 94 5.93 -1.07 7.02
CA VAL A 94 5.01 -0.03 6.55
C VAL A 94 4.54 0.84 7.70
N GLU A 95 4.31 2.11 7.41
CA GLU A 95 3.91 3.09 8.39
C GLU A 95 2.64 3.84 7.97
N ARG A 96 1.77 4.20 8.92
CA ARG A 96 0.59 5.02 8.68
C ARG A 96 0.95 6.50 8.75
N GLY A 97 1.02 7.15 7.60
CA GLY A 97 1.12 8.60 7.47
C GLY A 97 -0.25 9.32 7.42
N PRO A 98 -0.25 10.64 7.19
CA PRO A 98 -1.48 11.44 7.08
C PRO A 98 -2.38 11.00 5.90
N VAL A 99 -1.76 10.53 4.81
CA VAL A 99 -2.46 10.12 3.57
C VAL A 99 -2.46 8.59 3.39
N GLY A 100 -2.54 7.85 4.51
CA GLY A 100 -2.62 6.40 4.51
C GLY A 100 -1.29 5.69 4.75
N TRP A 101 -1.24 4.40 4.41
CA TRP A 101 -0.07 3.55 4.65
C TRP A 101 1.02 3.75 3.58
N ARG A 102 2.27 3.92 4.03
CA ARG A 102 3.47 4.11 3.22
C ARG A 102 4.49 3.02 3.51
N PHE A 103 5.27 2.67 2.49
CA PHE A 103 6.40 1.77 2.62
C PHE A 103 7.59 2.50 3.25
N VAL A 104 8.28 1.86 4.21
CA VAL A 104 9.42 2.45 4.93
C VAL A 104 10.72 1.74 4.55
N SER A 105 10.81 0.44 4.80
CA SER A 105 12.03 -0.35 4.59
C SER A 105 11.69 -1.78 4.21
N TRP A 106 12.68 -2.50 3.68
CA TRP A 106 12.63 -3.94 3.52
C TRP A 106 14.02 -4.57 3.58
N GLU A 107 14.03 -5.86 3.83
CA GLU A 107 15.21 -6.74 3.79
C GLU A 107 14.82 -8.11 3.23
N ASN A 108 15.80 -8.84 2.67
CA ASN A 108 15.62 -10.24 2.32
C ASN A 108 15.68 -11.08 3.61
N ALA A 109 14.78 -12.04 3.74
CA ALA A 109 14.66 -12.86 4.95
C ALA A 109 15.45 -14.19 4.88
N GLY A 110 16.19 -14.44 3.79
CA GLY A 110 16.98 -15.66 3.57
C GLY A 110 17.00 -16.05 2.11
#